data_AF-A0A8S2QYC8-F1
#
_entry.id   AF-A0A8S2QYC8-F1
#
_cell.length_a   1.000
_cell.length_b   1.000
_cell.length_c   1.000
_cell.angle_alpha   90.00
_cell.angle_beta   90.00
_cell.angle_gamma   90.00
#
_symmetry.space_group_name_H-M   'P 1'
#
loop_
_entity.id
_entity.type
_entity.pdbx_description
1 polymer ?
#
loop_
_entity_poly.entity_id
_entity_poly.type
_entity_poly.pdbx_seq_one_letter_code
_entity_poly.pdbx_strand_id
1 'polypeptide(L)'
;AMIPARITCSIAVDDILCTYAILSRAPYFFFFCRGFRTTGPFVVMIYTMIRGDLLRFCLIFFVFMVGFSQALHVLFVRIECENDFATVIKTFFRMFCVTLQQIADAYKNFYLHPNMGIQVIGKVCFVTYIVTAAVLLVNMLIAMMGNTYAMVNERKKEWLRQWAKIMLIVEQSVSREERLAQQSNYSKRMPDGSRVLVTRLIQTPDERLTIENMRVDYYHQLQRHLEPESVSIHSKTKPSVSSSHQNSSTRVNGAAKVKRDVLRNQHAQESFSSFDTTALI
;
A
#
# COMPACT_ATOMS: atom_id res chain seq x y z
N ALA A 1 21.27 -7.28 19.42
CA ALA A 1 22.15 -7.23 20.60
C ALA A 1 21.52 -8.09 21.69
N MET A 2 22.08 -9.28 21.96
CA MET A 2 21.63 -10.23 23.01
C MET A 2 22.52 -10.17 24.27
N ILE A 3 23.37 -9.15 24.36
CA ILE A 3 24.40 -9.01 25.38
C ILE A 3 23.82 -8.78 26.80
N PRO A 4 22.68 -8.07 27.00
CA PRO A 4 22.18 -7.81 28.36
C PRO A 4 21.64 -9.06 29.07
N ALA A 5 20.97 -9.97 28.35
CA ALA A 5 20.25 -11.08 28.97
C ALA A 5 21.18 -12.24 29.39
N ARG A 6 22.31 -12.41 28.68
CA ARG A 6 23.43 -13.27 29.14
C ARG A 6 24.08 -12.77 30.43
N ILE A 7 24.12 -11.45 30.67
CA ILE A 7 24.70 -10.86 31.90
C ILE A 7 23.82 -11.17 33.11
N THR A 8 22.50 -11.28 32.93
CA THR A 8 21.53 -11.69 33.98
C THR A 8 21.42 -13.20 34.19
N CYS A 9 22.24 -14.02 33.52
CA CYS A 9 22.29 -15.49 33.68
C CYS A 9 20.92 -16.20 33.51
N SER A 10 20.04 -15.66 32.65
CA SER A 10 18.70 -16.23 32.40
C SER A 10 18.61 -16.85 31.00
N ILE A 11 18.99 -18.13 30.90
CA ILE A 11 19.06 -18.87 29.63
C ILE A 11 17.68 -19.00 28.97
N ALA A 12 16.62 -19.20 29.77
CA ALA A 12 15.26 -19.33 29.25
C ALA A 12 14.75 -18.05 28.56
N VAL A 13 15.09 -16.88 29.10
CA VAL A 13 14.73 -15.59 28.50
C VAL A 13 15.54 -15.35 27.22
N ASP A 14 16.82 -15.74 27.21
CA ASP A 14 17.67 -15.66 26.02
C ASP A 14 17.12 -16.49 24.86
N ASP A 15 16.67 -17.73 25.13
CA ASP A 15 16.11 -18.61 24.10
C ASP A 15 14.83 -18.01 23.49
N ILE A 16 13.92 -17.51 24.34
CA ILE A 16 12.69 -16.83 23.90
C ILE A 16 13.01 -15.61 23.04
N LEU A 17 13.92 -14.75 23.48
CA LEU A 17 14.34 -13.56 22.74
C LEU A 17 15.02 -13.93 21.41
N CYS A 18 15.82 -14.99 21.39
CA CYS A 18 16.47 -15.50 20.19
C CYS A 18 15.43 -15.99 19.18
N THR A 19 14.43 -16.76 19.61
CA THR A 19 13.32 -17.22 18.75
C THR A 19 12.58 -16.04 18.13
N TYR A 20 12.22 -15.02 18.92
CA TYR A 20 11.57 -13.81 18.37
C TYR A 20 12.47 -13.05 17.40
N ALA A 21 13.76 -12.92 17.69
CA ALA A 21 14.71 -12.25 16.80
C ALA A 21 14.86 -12.99 15.45
N ILE A 22 14.92 -14.32 15.47
CA ILE A 22 14.95 -15.15 14.26
C ILE A 22 13.64 -15.00 13.48
N LEU A 23 12.50 -15.09 14.15
CA LEU A 23 11.18 -14.95 13.53
C LEU A 23 10.98 -13.56 12.90
N SER A 24 11.45 -12.49 13.55
CA SER A 24 11.37 -11.11 13.04
C SER A 24 12.29 -10.82 11.84
N ARG A 25 13.31 -11.66 11.61
CA ARG A 25 14.26 -11.45 10.50
C ARG A 25 13.61 -11.66 9.15
N ALA A 26 12.69 -12.62 9.03
CA ALA A 26 11.95 -12.88 7.79
C ALA A 26 11.07 -11.70 7.33
N PRO A 27 10.18 -11.11 8.16
CA PRO A 27 9.42 -9.92 7.77
C PRO A 27 10.31 -8.69 7.54
N TYR A 28 11.42 -8.55 8.28
CA TYR A 28 12.40 -7.48 8.04
C TYR A 28 13.12 -7.64 6.70
N PHE A 29 13.39 -8.86 6.26
CA PHE A 29 13.99 -9.12 4.95
C PHE A 29 13.10 -8.62 3.81
N PHE A 30 11.77 -8.82 3.89
CA PHE A 30 10.83 -8.30 2.89
C PHE A 30 10.92 -6.78 2.73
N PHE A 31 11.27 -6.02 3.77
CA PHE A 31 11.45 -4.57 3.66
C PHE A 31 12.57 -4.19 2.67
N PHE A 32 13.65 -4.96 2.61
CA PHE A 32 14.73 -4.73 1.65
C PHE A 32 14.35 -5.14 0.22
N CYS A 33 13.48 -6.15 0.07
CA CYS A 33 12.98 -6.56 -1.24
C CYS A 33 12.18 -5.45 -1.95
N ARG A 34 11.77 -4.40 -1.23
CA ARG A 34 11.06 -3.24 -1.75
C ARG A 34 11.84 -2.43 -2.80
N GLY A 35 13.18 -2.53 -2.80
CA GLY A 35 14.05 -1.80 -3.74
C GLY A 35 14.19 -2.44 -5.13
N PHE A 36 13.70 -3.67 -5.34
CA PHE A 36 13.80 -4.36 -6.63
C PHE A 36 12.64 -4.01 -7.56
N ARG A 37 12.93 -3.85 -8.86
CA ARG A 37 11.94 -3.51 -9.89
C ARG A 37 10.82 -4.54 -10.03
N THR A 38 11.16 -5.82 -9.92
CA THR A 38 10.22 -6.94 -10.05
C THR A 38 9.46 -7.19 -8.75
N THR A 39 10.18 -7.34 -7.63
CA THR A 39 9.60 -7.75 -6.34
C THR A 39 9.02 -6.60 -5.52
N GLY A 40 9.50 -5.37 -5.72
CA GLY A 40 9.15 -4.22 -4.89
C GLY A 40 7.67 -3.87 -4.85
N PRO A 41 6.98 -3.78 -6.01
CA PRO A 41 5.54 -3.55 -6.04
C PRO A 41 4.76 -4.62 -5.27
N PHE A 42 5.09 -5.90 -5.42
CA PHE A 42 4.41 -7.00 -4.71
C PHE A 42 4.54 -6.88 -3.18
N VAL A 43 5.72 -6.53 -2.68
CA VAL A 43 5.93 -6.33 -1.24
C VAL A 43 5.10 -5.15 -0.72
N VAL A 44 5.06 -4.04 -1.46
CA VAL A 44 4.24 -2.87 -1.09
C VAL A 44 2.76 -3.24 -1.08
N MET A 45 2.30 -4.06 -2.04
CA MET A 45 0.93 -4.58 -2.06
C MET A 45 0.61 -5.36 -0.79
N ILE A 46 1.44 -6.36 -0.46
CA ILE A 46 1.25 -7.21 0.73
C ILE A 46 1.20 -6.36 2.00
N TYR A 47 2.14 -5.41 2.15
CA TYR A 47 2.16 -4.55 3.33
C TYR A 47 0.91 -3.68 3.45
N THR A 48 0.41 -3.15 2.33
CA THR A 48 -0.80 -2.34 2.29
C THR A 48 -2.04 -3.17 2.64
N MET A 49 -2.13 -4.39 2.12
CA MET A 49 -3.20 -5.35 2.44
C MET A 49 -3.18 -5.75 3.92
N ILE A 50 -2.01 -6.00 4.51
CA ILE A 50 -1.92 -6.40 5.92
C ILE A 50 -2.31 -5.25 6.85
N ARG A 51 -1.85 -4.02 6.56
CA ARG A 51 -1.98 -2.88 7.49
C ARG A 51 -3.39 -2.27 7.54
N GLY A 52 -4.04 -2.09 6.39
CA GLY A 52 -5.34 -1.38 6.33
C GLY A 52 -6.55 -2.31 6.29
N ASP A 53 -6.32 -3.49 5.76
CA ASP A 53 -7.33 -4.23 5.03
C ASP A 53 -7.63 -5.52 5.83
N LEU A 54 -6.61 -6.35 6.05
CA LEU A 54 -6.71 -7.61 6.81
C LEU A 54 -7.28 -7.44 8.22
N LEU A 55 -6.81 -6.46 9.01
CA LEU A 55 -7.20 -6.33 10.42
C LEU A 55 -8.70 -6.05 10.61
N ARG A 56 -9.29 -5.19 9.77
CA ARG A 56 -10.73 -4.86 9.84
C ARG A 56 -11.59 -6.11 9.65
N PHE A 57 -11.15 -6.99 8.75
CA PHE A 57 -11.87 -8.19 8.41
C PHE A 57 -11.60 -9.36 9.34
N CYS A 58 -10.36 -9.51 9.82
CA CYS A 58 -10.03 -10.42 10.92
C CYS A 58 -10.87 -10.12 12.17
N LEU A 59 -11.15 -8.84 12.46
CA LEU A 59 -12.01 -8.46 13.58
C LEU A 59 -13.46 -8.95 13.40
N ILE A 60 -14.05 -8.74 12.22
CA ILE A 60 -15.41 -9.21 11.93
C ILE A 60 -15.48 -10.74 12.05
N PHE A 61 -14.52 -11.44 11.44
CA PHE A 61 -14.39 -12.89 11.54
C PHE A 61 -14.22 -13.37 12.99
N PHE A 62 -13.39 -12.68 13.78
CA PHE A 62 -13.14 -13.00 15.19
C PHE A 62 -14.43 -12.94 16.02
N VAL A 63 -15.30 -11.95 15.80
CA VAL A 63 -16.60 -11.85 16.48
C VAL A 63 -17.49 -13.05 16.18
N PHE A 64 -17.62 -13.44 14.90
CA PHE A 64 -18.38 -14.64 14.52
C PHE A 64 -17.78 -15.91 15.11
N MET A 65 -16.47 -16.05 15.06
CA MET A 65 -15.77 -17.22 15.59
C MET A 65 -15.99 -17.38 17.10
N VAL A 66 -15.91 -16.30 17.88
CA VAL A 66 -16.22 -16.33 19.32
C VAL A 66 -17.69 -16.71 19.56
N GLY A 67 -18.63 -16.17 18.78
CA GLY A 67 -20.05 -16.51 18.90
C GLY A 67 -20.33 -18.01 18.69
N PHE A 68 -19.83 -18.59 17.61
CA PHE A 68 -20.00 -20.03 17.34
C PHE A 68 -19.19 -20.92 18.31
N SER A 69 -18.04 -20.45 18.77
CA SER A 69 -17.24 -21.13 19.81
C SER A 69 -18.02 -21.27 21.11
N GLN A 70 -18.65 -20.18 21.59
CA GLN A 70 -19.47 -20.25 22.81
C GLN A 70 -20.70 -21.13 22.63
N ALA A 71 -21.37 -21.08 21.48
CA ALA A 71 -22.53 -21.92 21.18
C ALA A 71 -22.19 -23.42 21.25
N LEU A 72 -21.07 -23.84 20.68
CA LEU A 72 -20.61 -25.23 20.74
C LEU A 72 -20.09 -25.61 22.14
N HIS A 73 -19.41 -24.70 22.84
CA HIS A 73 -19.00 -24.94 24.23
C HIS A 73 -20.22 -25.25 25.11
N VAL A 74 -21.29 -24.44 25.04
CA VAL A 74 -22.52 -24.67 25.81
C VAL A 74 -23.18 -26.01 25.45
N LEU A 75 -23.11 -26.42 24.19
CA LEU A 75 -23.70 -27.68 23.74
C LEU A 75 -22.95 -28.90 24.34
N PHE A 76 -21.62 -28.85 24.39
CA PHE A 76 -20.74 -29.96 24.77
C PHE A 76 -20.23 -29.93 26.23
N VAL A 77 -20.50 -28.87 27.00
CA VAL A 77 -19.97 -28.70 28.38
C VAL A 77 -20.41 -29.80 29.36
N ARG A 78 -21.54 -30.47 29.09
CA ARG A 78 -22.13 -31.48 29.98
C ARG A 78 -21.66 -32.90 29.69
N ILE A 79 -20.71 -33.11 28.78
CA ILE A 79 -20.17 -34.45 28.49
C ILE A 79 -18.97 -34.73 29.40
N GLU A 80 -19.01 -35.86 30.10
CA GLU A 80 -17.96 -36.29 31.03
C GLU A 80 -16.74 -36.92 30.32
N CYS A 81 -16.84 -37.22 29.03
CA CYS A 81 -15.74 -37.73 28.22
C CYS A 81 -14.70 -36.64 27.90
N GLU A 82 -13.48 -37.07 27.55
CA GLU A 82 -12.47 -36.19 27.00
C GLU A 82 -12.97 -35.61 25.66
N ASN A 83 -13.34 -34.34 25.66
CA ASN A 83 -13.83 -33.62 24.50
C ASN A 83 -13.04 -32.33 24.31
N ASP A 84 -12.76 -31.99 23.05
CA ASP A 84 -12.08 -30.75 22.68
C ASP A 84 -12.91 -29.49 22.99
N PHE A 85 -14.20 -29.68 23.27
CA PHE A 85 -15.17 -28.62 23.54
C PHE A 85 -15.43 -28.38 25.04
N ALA A 86 -14.67 -29.02 25.93
CA ALA A 86 -14.90 -28.97 27.38
C ALA A 86 -14.56 -27.60 28.03
N THR A 87 -13.70 -26.80 27.39
CA THR A 87 -13.30 -25.48 27.90
C THR A 87 -13.47 -24.45 26.81
N VAL A 88 -13.86 -23.22 27.18
CA VAL A 88 -14.00 -22.09 26.25
C VAL A 88 -12.74 -21.89 25.40
N ILE A 89 -11.55 -21.92 26.01
CA ILE A 89 -10.27 -21.73 25.32
C ILE A 89 -10.00 -22.89 24.34
N LYS A 90 -10.20 -24.14 24.78
CA LYS A 90 -10.02 -25.32 23.91
C LYS A 90 -10.98 -25.29 22.72
N THR A 91 -12.23 -24.92 22.97
CA THR A 91 -13.27 -24.77 21.94
C THR A 91 -12.92 -23.67 20.95
N PHE A 92 -12.42 -22.53 21.44
CA PHE A 92 -11.96 -21.43 20.59
C PHE A 92 -10.84 -21.87 19.65
N PHE A 93 -9.80 -22.52 20.17
CA PHE A 93 -8.71 -23.03 19.34
C PHE A 93 -9.18 -24.13 18.38
N ARG A 94 -10.09 -25.00 18.81
CA ARG A 94 -10.67 -26.03 17.94
C ARG A 94 -11.43 -25.39 16.77
N MET A 95 -12.21 -24.35 17.02
CA MET A 95 -12.91 -23.59 15.96
C MET A 95 -11.94 -22.89 15.02
N PHE A 96 -10.86 -22.30 15.56
CA PHE A 96 -9.79 -21.75 14.74
C PHE A 96 -9.14 -22.82 13.84
N CYS A 97 -8.80 -23.99 14.36
CA CYS A 97 -8.25 -25.09 13.55
C CYS A 97 -9.23 -25.58 12.47
N VAL A 98 -10.53 -25.59 12.75
CA VAL A 98 -11.57 -25.92 11.76
C VAL A 98 -11.57 -24.91 10.60
N THR A 99 -11.32 -23.63 10.87
CA THR A 99 -11.16 -22.63 9.78
C THR A 99 -9.91 -22.81 8.94
N LEU A 100 -8.88 -23.44 9.51
CA LEU A 100 -7.69 -23.92 8.79
C LEU A 100 -7.93 -25.27 8.11
N GLN A 101 -9.19 -25.66 7.91
CA GLN A 101 -9.61 -26.90 7.25
C GLN A 101 -9.33 -28.19 8.03
N GLN A 102 -9.04 -28.13 9.34
CA GLN A 102 -8.91 -29.32 10.19
C GLN A 102 -10.27 -29.81 10.70
N ILE A 103 -11.09 -30.33 9.79
CA ILE A 103 -12.49 -30.68 10.06
C ILE A 103 -12.63 -32.06 10.74
N ALA A 104 -11.76 -33.02 10.39
CA ALA A 104 -11.91 -34.42 10.78
C ALA A 104 -11.92 -34.64 12.31
N ASP A 105 -11.03 -33.97 13.03
CA ASP A 105 -10.91 -34.16 14.48
C ASP A 105 -12.04 -33.48 15.25
N ALA A 106 -12.50 -32.31 14.77
CA ALA A 106 -13.70 -31.68 15.32
C ALA A 106 -14.94 -32.57 15.10
N TYR A 107 -15.05 -33.21 13.93
CA TYR A 107 -16.22 -34.03 13.59
C TYR A 107 -16.36 -35.29 14.49
N LYS A 108 -15.25 -35.88 14.94
CA LYS A 108 -15.25 -37.04 15.86
C LYS A 108 -15.94 -36.73 17.19
N ASN A 109 -15.73 -35.52 17.72
CA ASN A 109 -16.28 -35.10 19.01
C ASN A 109 -17.83 -35.12 19.02
N PHE A 110 -18.49 -34.92 17.87
CA PHE A 110 -19.95 -34.96 17.79
C PHE A 110 -20.53 -36.36 18.02
N TYR A 111 -19.77 -37.43 17.80
CA TYR A 111 -20.22 -38.81 18.07
C TYR A 111 -20.12 -39.20 19.54
N LEU A 112 -19.37 -38.45 20.36
CA LEU A 112 -19.16 -38.72 21.77
C LEU A 112 -20.38 -38.30 22.63
N HIS A 113 -21.30 -37.50 22.08
CA HIS A 113 -22.49 -37.08 22.80
C HIS A 113 -23.51 -38.22 22.92
N PRO A 114 -24.02 -38.56 24.11
CA PRO A 114 -25.02 -39.63 24.25
C PRO A 114 -26.39 -39.28 23.62
N ASN A 115 -26.71 -37.99 23.52
CA ASN A 115 -28.02 -37.51 23.06
C ASN A 115 -28.02 -37.23 21.55
N MET A 116 -28.72 -38.06 20.78
CA MET A 116 -28.84 -37.92 19.32
C MET A 116 -29.35 -36.54 18.85
N GLY A 117 -30.31 -35.94 19.55
CA GLY A 117 -30.83 -34.61 19.21
C GLY A 117 -29.77 -33.51 19.32
N ILE A 118 -28.94 -33.57 20.35
CA ILE A 118 -27.82 -32.63 20.58
C ILE A 118 -26.74 -32.84 19.51
N GLN A 119 -26.46 -34.09 19.12
CA GLN A 119 -25.53 -34.36 18.03
C GLN A 119 -25.98 -33.71 16.71
N VAL A 120 -27.27 -33.81 16.37
CA VAL A 120 -27.83 -33.22 15.14
C VAL A 120 -27.74 -31.70 15.19
N ILE A 121 -28.14 -31.08 16.30
CA ILE A 121 -28.04 -29.62 16.48
C ILE A 121 -26.58 -29.15 16.38
N GLY A 122 -25.65 -29.88 16.97
CA GLY A 122 -24.21 -29.60 16.90
C GLY A 122 -23.68 -29.69 15.47
N LYS A 123 -24.04 -30.74 14.73
CA LYS A 123 -23.66 -30.91 13.32
C LYS A 123 -24.22 -29.81 12.42
N VAL A 124 -25.47 -29.40 12.64
CA VAL A 124 -26.08 -28.29 11.89
C VAL A 124 -25.35 -26.98 12.18
N CYS A 125 -25.14 -26.64 13.46
CA CYS A 125 -24.39 -25.45 13.88
C CYS A 125 -22.97 -25.43 13.27
N PHE A 126 -22.32 -26.59 13.25
CA PHE A 126 -20.98 -26.77 12.69
C PHE A 126 -20.93 -26.56 11.17
N VAL A 127 -21.89 -27.10 10.42
CA VAL A 127 -22.00 -26.86 8.98
C VAL A 127 -22.30 -25.39 8.68
N THR A 128 -23.22 -24.77 9.44
CA THR A 128 -23.51 -23.33 9.31
C THR A 128 -22.26 -22.49 9.56
N TYR A 129 -21.44 -22.85 10.55
CA TYR A 129 -20.17 -22.20 10.81
C TYR A 129 -19.21 -22.32 9.62
N ILE A 130 -19.02 -23.51 9.05
CA ILE A 130 -18.13 -23.73 7.90
C ILE A 130 -18.57 -22.88 6.70
N VAL A 131 -19.87 -22.87 6.39
CA VAL A 131 -20.40 -22.06 5.28
C VAL A 131 -20.20 -20.57 5.55
N THR A 132 -20.49 -20.11 6.76
CA THR A 132 -20.31 -18.70 7.15
C THR A 132 -18.84 -18.31 7.08
N ALA A 133 -17.94 -19.14 7.60
CA ALA A 133 -16.50 -18.92 7.54
C ALA A 133 -15.99 -18.89 6.10
N ALA A 134 -16.44 -19.80 5.24
CA ALA A 134 -16.06 -19.83 3.83
C ALA A 134 -16.50 -18.57 3.08
N VAL A 135 -17.76 -18.14 3.25
CA VAL A 135 -18.28 -16.92 2.61
C VAL A 135 -17.52 -15.70 3.11
N LEU A 136 -17.28 -15.58 4.41
CA LEU A 136 -16.50 -14.47 4.96
C LEU A 136 -15.08 -14.49 4.38
N LEU A 137 -14.34 -15.60 4.48
CA LEU A 137 -12.95 -15.70 4.01
C LEU A 137 -12.81 -15.42 2.50
N VAL A 138 -13.73 -15.92 1.67
CA VAL A 138 -13.73 -15.67 0.22
C VAL A 138 -14.04 -14.19 -0.08
N ASN A 139 -15.05 -13.62 0.60
CA ASN A 139 -15.38 -12.20 0.45
C ASN A 139 -14.22 -11.28 0.90
N MET A 140 -13.40 -11.73 1.85
CA MET A 140 -12.20 -11.03 2.29
C MET A 140 -11.04 -11.14 1.31
N LEU A 141 -10.84 -12.32 0.72
CA LEU A 141 -9.73 -12.57 -0.21
C LEU A 141 -9.93 -11.78 -1.53
N ILE A 142 -11.16 -11.69 -2.03
CA ILE A 142 -11.45 -11.13 -3.36
C ILE A 142 -11.60 -9.60 -3.33
N ALA A 143 -12.38 -9.05 -2.39
CA ALA A 143 -12.77 -7.64 -2.41
C ALA A 143 -11.58 -6.68 -2.25
N MET A 144 -10.58 -7.08 -1.48
CA MET A 144 -9.40 -6.24 -1.24
C MET A 144 -8.32 -6.46 -2.27
N MET A 145 -8.01 -7.72 -2.62
CA MET A 145 -6.99 -8.01 -3.63
C MET A 145 -7.27 -7.29 -4.96
N GLY A 146 -8.54 -7.16 -5.36
CA GLY A 146 -8.93 -6.39 -6.55
C GLY A 146 -8.63 -4.88 -6.45
N ASN A 147 -9.01 -4.21 -5.36
CA ASN A 147 -8.89 -2.76 -5.22
C ASN A 147 -7.45 -2.32 -4.91
N THR A 148 -6.73 -3.05 -4.04
CA THR A 148 -5.32 -2.75 -3.75
C THR A 148 -4.42 -3.06 -4.96
N TYR A 149 -4.74 -4.08 -5.77
CA TYR A 149 -4.02 -4.36 -7.03
C TYR A 149 -4.17 -3.22 -8.04
N ALA A 150 -5.40 -2.72 -8.24
CA ALA A 150 -5.64 -1.58 -9.12
C ALA A 150 -4.84 -0.34 -8.69
N MET A 151 -4.91 0.03 -7.40
CA MET A 151 -4.20 1.18 -6.84
C MET A 151 -2.66 1.04 -6.89
N VAL A 152 -2.11 -0.17 -6.72
CA VAL A 152 -0.64 -0.36 -6.78
C VAL A 152 -0.15 -0.47 -8.23
N ASN A 153 -0.97 -0.98 -9.14
CA ASN A 153 -0.68 -0.97 -10.57
C ASN A 153 -0.66 0.47 -11.15
N GLU A 154 -1.42 1.41 -10.58
CA GLU A 154 -1.28 2.84 -10.90
C GLU A 154 0.04 3.45 -10.39
N ARG A 155 0.59 2.90 -9.30
CA ARG A 155 1.86 3.33 -8.69
C ARG A 155 3.08 2.55 -9.18
N LYS A 156 3.11 2.16 -10.46
CA LYS A 156 4.25 1.49 -11.12
C LYS A 156 5.60 2.19 -10.94
N LYS A 157 5.65 3.50 -10.66
CA LYS A 157 6.89 4.26 -10.45
C LYS A 157 7.32 4.35 -8.97
N GLU A 158 6.53 3.84 -8.03
CA GLU A 158 6.87 3.91 -6.59
C GLU A 158 8.15 3.14 -6.26
N TRP A 159 8.40 2.00 -6.91
CA TRP A 159 9.65 1.26 -6.71
C TRP A 159 10.88 2.09 -7.09
N LEU A 160 10.79 2.93 -8.14
CA LEU A 160 11.89 3.80 -8.57
C LEU A 160 12.17 4.88 -7.53
N ARG A 161 11.11 5.45 -6.95
CA ARG A 161 11.24 6.38 -5.82
C ARG A 161 11.92 5.72 -4.61
N GLN A 162 11.56 4.47 -4.30
CA GLN A 162 12.18 3.74 -3.19
C GLN A 162 13.64 3.38 -3.48
N TRP A 163 13.94 2.99 -4.71
CA TRP A 163 15.31 2.75 -5.17
C TRP A 163 16.17 4.02 -5.06
N ALA A 164 15.67 5.16 -5.53
CA ALA A 164 16.37 6.44 -5.40
C ALA A 164 16.64 6.83 -3.93
N LYS A 165 15.68 6.58 -3.04
CA LYS A 165 15.86 6.82 -1.60
C LYS A 165 16.94 5.93 -1.00
N ILE A 166 16.97 4.64 -1.36
CA ILE A 166 18.02 3.72 -0.90
C ILE A 166 19.39 4.19 -1.44
N MET A 167 19.46 4.59 -2.71
CA MET A 167 20.69 5.11 -3.32
C MET A 167 21.23 6.33 -2.57
N LEU A 168 20.37 7.29 -2.20
CA LEU A 168 20.77 8.48 -1.43
C LEU A 168 21.29 8.13 -0.04
N ILE A 169 20.68 7.16 0.65
CA ILE A 169 21.15 6.71 1.97
C ILE A 169 22.51 6.02 1.84
N VAL A 170 22.69 5.19 0.80
CA VAL A 170 23.97 4.55 0.50
C VAL A 170 25.03 5.61 0.19
N GLU A 171 24.72 6.59 -0.66
CA GLU A 171 25.62 7.70 -0.97
C GLU A 171 26.00 8.49 0.28
N GLN A 172 25.05 8.76 1.17
CA GLN A 172 25.30 9.47 2.42
C GLN A 172 26.17 8.66 3.40
N SER A 173 26.14 7.32 3.33
CA SER A 173 26.96 6.43 4.17
C SER A 173 28.45 6.41 3.77
N VAL A 174 28.78 6.84 2.56
CA VAL A 174 30.16 6.93 2.05
C VAL A 174 30.86 8.17 2.61
N SER A 175 32.17 8.12 2.85
CA SER A 175 32.93 9.27 3.36
C SER A 175 32.90 10.46 2.39
N ARG A 176 33.16 11.69 2.90
CA ARG A 176 33.11 12.90 2.07
C ARG A 176 34.19 12.89 0.98
N GLU A 177 35.37 12.37 1.31
CA GLU A 177 36.52 12.31 0.41
C GLU A 177 36.25 11.38 -0.78
N GLU A 178 35.74 10.18 -0.51
CA GLU A 178 35.36 9.22 -1.54
C GLU A 178 34.22 9.77 -2.43
N ARG A 179 33.23 10.48 -1.85
CA ARG A 179 32.17 11.13 -2.62
C ARG A 179 32.71 12.19 -3.59
N LEU A 180 33.65 13.02 -3.13
CA LEU A 180 34.29 14.04 -3.98
C LEU A 180 35.15 13.40 -5.09
N ALA A 181 35.85 12.31 -4.77
CA ALA A 181 36.59 11.53 -5.75
C ALA A 181 35.65 10.95 -6.83
N GLN A 182 34.54 10.32 -6.42
CA GLN A 182 33.51 9.81 -7.33
C GLN A 182 32.91 10.94 -8.19
N GLN A 183 32.63 12.12 -7.59
CA GLN A 183 32.13 13.29 -8.31
C GLN A 183 33.08 13.76 -9.40
N SER A 184 34.39 13.69 -9.14
CA SER A 184 35.39 14.03 -10.14
C SER A 184 35.42 13.08 -11.33
N ASN A 185 35.02 11.82 -11.15
CA ASN A 185 35.00 10.79 -12.20
C ASN A 185 33.81 10.93 -13.17
N TYR A 186 32.63 11.33 -12.69
CA TYR A 186 31.44 11.49 -13.54
C TYR A 186 31.18 12.94 -14.00
N SER A 187 31.95 13.92 -13.51
CA SER A 187 31.88 15.32 -13.95
C SER A 187 33.00 15.66 -14.94
N LYS A 188 32.67 16.47 -15.96
CA LYS A 188 33.66 17.03 -16.88
C LYS A 188 33.98 18.48 -16.50
N ARG A 189 35.23 18.89 -16.75
CA ARG A 189 35.64 20.30 -16.62
C ARG A 189 35.32 21.06 -17.91
N MET A 190 34.70 22.21 -17.76
CA MET A 190 34.46 23.18 -18.83
C MET A 190 35.70 24.09 -18.99
N PRO A 191 35.82 24.81 -20.12
CA PRO A 191 36.91 25.76 -20.35
C PRO A 191 36.98 26.89 -19.31
N ASP A 192 35.84 27.23 -18.69
CA ASP A 192 35.74 28.23 -17.60
C ASP A 192 36.22 27.68 -16.23
N GLY A 193 36.64 26.41 -16.18
CA GLY A 193 37.08 25.73 -14.96
C GLY A 193 35.95 25.13 -14.12
N SER A 194 34.68 25.40 -14.42
CA SER A 194 33.53 24.81 -13.76
C SER A 194 33.39 23.32 -14.09
N ARG A 195 32.83 22.55 -13.16
CA ARG A 195 32.54 21.12 -13.35
C ARG A 195 31.06 20.92 -13.62
N VAL A 196 30.74 20.19 -14.67
CA VAL A 196 29.36 19.88 -15.07
C VAL A 196 29.18 18.38 -15.27
N LEU A 197 28.00 17.88 -14.88
CA LEU A 197 27.56 16.53 -15.21
C LEU A 197 26.90 16.58 -16.59
N VAL A 198 27.47 15.89 -17.57
CA VAL A 198 26.91 15.79 -18.91
C VAL A 198 26.20 14.45 -19.05
N THR A 199 24.88 14.48 -19.19
CA THR A 199 24.08 13.28 -19.45
C THR A 199 23.56 13.30 -20.88
N ARG A 200 23.72 12.18 -21.60
CA ARG A 200 23.04 11.98 -22.88
C ARG A 200 21.66 11.39 -22.61
N LEU A 201 20.61 12.06 -23.05
CA LEU A 201 19.26 11.52 -23.03
C LEU A 201 19.10 10.55 -24.19
N ILE A 202 18.91 9.27 -23.89
CA ILE A 202 18.56 8.24 -24.87
C ILE A 202 17.12 7.84 -24.58
N GLN A 203 16.22 8.19 -25.49
CA GLN A 203 14.80 7.85 -25.39
C GLN A 203 14.42 6.85 -26.48
N THR A 204 13.69 5.82 -26.09
CA THR A 204 13.04 4.94 -27.07
C THR A 204 11.86 5.67 -27.73
N PRO A 205 11.49 5.33 -28.97
CA PRO A 205 10.35 5.96 -29.66
C PRO A 205 9.03 5.84 -28.85
N ASP A 206 8.81 4.70 -28.20
CA ASP A 206 7.63 4.48 -27.34
C ASP A 206 7.61 5.39 -26.11
N GLU A 207 8.76 5.59 -25.45
CA GLU A 207 8.87 6.50 -24.32
C GLU A 207 8.63 7.96 -24.74
N ARG A 208 9.09 8.34 -25.93
CA ARG A 208 8.89 9.69 -26.47
C ARG A 208 7.40 9.97 -26.69
N LEU A 209 6.68 9.03 -27.31
CA LEU A 209 5.22 9.11 -27.47
C LEU A 209 4.48 9.16 -26.13
N THR A 210 4.92 8.35 -25.16
CA THR A 210 4.32 8.34 -23.82
C THR A 210 4.50 9.68 -23.11
N ILE A 211 5.69 10.30 -23.21
CA ILE A 211 5.98 11.61 -22.63
C ILE A 211 5.18 12.71 -23.32
N GLU A 212 5.00 12.63 -24.63
CA GLU A 212 4.19 13.56 -25.40
C GLU A 212 2.72 13.49 -24.99
N ASN A 213 2.16 12.29 -24.88
CA ASN A 213 0.80 12.08 -24.39
C ASN A 213 0.62 12.60 -22.96
N MET A 214 1.57 12.33 -22.06
CA MET A 214 1.54 12.88 -20.69
C MET A 214 1.61 14.42 -20.68
N ARG A 215 2.35 15.04 -21.61
CA ARG A 215 2.39 16.50 -21.77
C ARG A 215 1.01 17.04 -22.16
N VAL A 216 0.37 16.43 -23.16
CA VAL A 216 -0.96 16.82 -23.63
C VAL A 216 -1.99 16.71 -22.50
N ASP A 217 -2.00 15.59 -21.77
CA ASP A 217 -2.89 15.38 -20.62
C ASP A 217 -2.67 16.43 -19.51
N TYR A 218 -1.40 16.77 -19.25
CA TYR A 218 -1.05 17.82 -18.30
C TYR A 218 -1.59 19.19 -18.72
N TYR A 219 -1.47 19.56 -19.99
CA TYR A 219 -2.04 20.81 -20.50
C TYR A 219 -3.57 20.82 -20.40
N HIS A 220 -4.25 19.70 -20.69
CA HIS A 220 -5.69 19.59 -20.49
C HIS A 220 -6.12 19.69 -19.03
N GLN A 221 -5.34 19.15 -18.09
CA GLN A 221 -5.58 19.35 -16.66
C GLN A 221 -5.37 20.81 -16.25
N LEU A 222 -4.32 21.45 -16.75
CA LEU A 222 -4.03 22.85 -16.45
C LEU A 222 -5.12 23.77 -17.00
N GLN A 223 -5.62 23.51 -18.21
CA GLN A 223 -6.75 24.22 -18.80
C GLN A 223 -8.01 24.08 -17.95
N ARG A 224 -8.35 22.87 -17.47
CA ARG A 224 -9.49 22.68 -16.56
C ARG A 224 -9.38 23.47 -15.25
N HIS A 225 -8.16 23.69 -14.75
CA HIS A 225 -7.94 24.52 -13.55
C HIS A 225 -7.90 26.03 -13.84
N LEU A 226 -7.60 26.42 -15.08
CA LEU A 226 -7.56 27.81 -15.53
C LEU A 226 -8.90 28.29 -16.09
N GLU A 227 -9.79 27.38 -16.49
CA GLU A 227 -11.18 27.71 -16.77
C GLU A 227 -11.85 28.19 -15.47
N PRO A 228 -12.27 29.47 -15.39
CA PRO A 228 -13.13 29.87 -14.29
C PRO A 228 -14.42 29.04 -14.41
N GLU A 229 -14.87 28.44 -13.30
CA GLU A 229 -16.23 27.88 -13.24
C GLU A 229 -17.19 28.93 -13.79
N SER A 230 -17.68 28.71 -15.02
CA SER A 230 -18.82 29.45 -15.51
C SER A 230 -20.00 28.89 -14.72
N VAL A 231 -20.32 29.55 -13.61
CA VAL A 231 -21.57 29.33 -12.89
C VAL A 231 -22.69 29.54 -13.91
N SER A 232 -23.23 28.44 -14.43
CA SER A 232 -24.42 28.49 -15.28
C SER A 232 -25.60 28.84 -14.37
N ILE A 233 -25.88 30.13 -14.23
CA ILE A 233 -27.12 30.61 -13.62
C ILE A 233 -28.22 30.29 -14.64
N HIS A 234 -28.83 29.12 -14.53
CA HIS A 234 -30.14 28.88 -15.13
C HIS A 234 -31.13 29.86 -14.51
N SER A 235 -31.60 30.80 -15.33
CA SER A 235 -32.57 31.81 -14.99
C SER A 235 -33.91 31.17 -14.62
N LYS A 236 -34.20 31.08 -13.32
CA LYS A 236 -35.58 31.11 -12.82
C LYS A 236 -35.90 32.53 -12.37
N THR A 237 -36.85 33.13 -13.07
CA THR A 237 -37.45 34.44 -12.83
C THR A 237 -38.12 34.53 -11.45
N LYS A 238 -37.67 35.46 -10.59
CA LYS A 238 -38.44 36.60 -10.02
C LYS A 238 -37.64 37.35 -8.92
N PRO A 239 -37.96 38.63 -8.62
CA PRO A 239 -36.99 39.61 -8.14
C PRO A 239 -37.05 39.89 -6.63
N SER A 240 -35.92 40.28 -6.03
CA SER A 240 -35.84 41.27 -4.93
C SER A 240 -34.38 41.66 -4.60
N VAL A 241 -34.05 42.91 -4.95
CA VAL A 241 -33.22 43.93 -4.26
C VAL A 241 -32.29 43.50 -3.09
N SER A 242 -30.97 43.66 -3.26
CA SER A 242 -30.06 44.63 -2.55
C SER A 242 -28.59 44.17 -2.46
N SER A 243 -27.71 44.92 -3.16
CA SER A 243 -26.33 45.34 -2.83
C SER A 243 -25.37 44.47 -2.00
N SER A 244 -24.21 44.12 -2.60
CA SER A 244 -22.88 44.67 -2.19
C SER A 244 -21.76 44.13 -3.09
N HIS A 245 -21.14 45.03 -3.87
CA HIS A 245 -19.94 44.80 -4.67
C HIS A 245 -18.68 44.83 -3.79
N GLN A 246 -17.78 43.85 -3.96
CA GLN A 246 -16.31 43.99 -4.04
C GLN A 246 -15.65 42.60 -3.85
N ASN A 247 -15.11 42.00 -4.93
CA ASN A 247 -14.02 40.98 -4.89
C ASN A 247 -13.59 40.42 -6.26
N SER A 248 -14.11 40.93 -7.40
CA SER A 248 -13.82 40.37 -8.73
C SER A 248 -12.49 40.83 -9.35
N SER A 249 -11.89 41.95 -8.92
CA SER A 249 -10.73 42.52 -9.61
C SER A 249 -9.40 41.80 -9.33
N THR A 250 -9.23 41.17 -8.17
CA THR A 250 -7.94 40.56 -7.76
C THR A 250 -7.71 39.20 -8.43
N ARG A 251 -8.78 38.44 -8.69
CA ARG A 251 -8.72 37.08 -9.27
C ARG A 251 -8.48 37.09 -10.78
N VAL A 252 -9.03 38.08 -11.49
CA VAL A 252 -8.82 38.28 -12.94
C VAL A 252 -7.37 38.70 -13.23
N ASN A 253 -6.77 39.53 -12.36
CA ASN A 253 -5.37 39.94 -12.48
C ASN A 253 -4.39 38.77 -12.28
N GLY A 254 -4.72 37.79 -11.43
CA GLY A 254 -3.94 36.56 -11.26
C GLY A 254 -3.95 35.66 -12.49
N ALA A 255 -5.13 35.44 -13.08
CA ALA A 255 -5.27 34.62 -14.30
C ALA A 255 -4.59 35.25 -15.52
N ALA A 256 -4.68 36.58 -15.67
CA ALA A 256 -4.01 37.32 -16.74
C ALA A 256 -2.47 37.37 -16.60
N LYS A 257 -1.94 37.26 -15.37
CA LYS A 257 -0.50 37.15 -15.10
C LYS A 257 0.02 35.77 -15.47
N VAL A 258 -0.68 34.71 -15.06
CA VAL A 258 -0.34 33.32 -15.43
C VAL A 258 -0.37 33.11 -16.94
N LYS A 259 -1.38 33.65 -17.65
CA LYS A 259 -1.47 33.57 -19.12
C LYS A 259 -0.29 34.26 -19.83
N ARG A 260 0.20 35.38 -19.29
CA ARG A 260 1.38 36.10 -19.82
C ARG A 260 2.68 35.34 -19.56
N ASP A 261 2.84 34.75 -18.38
CA ASP A 261 4.03 33.98 -18.02
C ASP A 261 4.13 32.68 -18.85
N VAL A 262 2.99 32.07 -19.20
CA VAL A 262 2.91 30.89 -20.09
C VAL A 262 3.30 31.23 -21.54
N LEU A 263 2.79 32.35 -22.09
CA LEU A 263 3.15 32.80 -23.45
C LEU A 263 4.63 33.19 -23.56
N ARG A 264 5.21 33.76 -22.48
CA ARG A 264 6.64 34.10 -22.44
C ARG A 264 7.54 32.85 -22.48
N ASN A 265 7.14 31.78 -21.79
CA ASN A 265 7.87 30.51 -21.82
C ASN A 265 7.73 29.76 -23.15
N GLN A 266 6.60 29.91 -23.86
CA GLN A 266 6.46 29.41 -25.24
C GLN A 266 7.46 30.07 -26.21
N HIS A 267 7.56 31.40 -26.20
CA HIS A 267 8.51 32.11 -27.07
C HIS A 267 9.99 31.79 -26.77
N ALA A 268 10.34 31.60 -25.48
CA ALA A 268 11.71 31.22 -25.11
C ALA A 268 12.10 29.81 -25.63
N GLN A 269 11.11 28.91 -25.77
CA GLN A 269 11.34 27.53 -26.19
C GLN A 269 11.42 27.39 -27.72
N GLU A 270 10.67 28.21 -28.46
CA GLU A 270 10.77 28.30 -29.93
C GLU A 270 12.08 28.96 -30.39
N SER A 271 12.59 29.96 -29.66
CA SER A 271 13.90 30.57 -29.95
C SER A 271 15.09 29.61 -29.74
N PHE A 272 14.91 28.57 -28.93
CA PHE A 272 15.97 27.56 -28.69
C PHE A 272 15.92 26.41 -29.70
N SER A 273 14.79 26.18 -30.37
CA SER A 273 14.68 25.18 -31.45
C SER A 273 15.22 25.63 -32.80
N SER A 274 15.58 26.91 -32.96
CA SER A 274 16.09 27.47 -34.22
C SER A 274 17.61 27.59 -34.30
N PHE A 275 18.36 27.13 -33.29
CA PHE A 275 19.83 27.05 -33.38
C PHE A 275 20.23 25.74 -34.08
N ASP A 276 20.48 25.86 -35.38
CA ASP A 276 20.85 24.82 -36.33
C ASP A 276 21.92 23.85 -35.81
N THR A 277 21.62 22.55 -35.90
CA THR A 277 22.49 21.42 -35.53
C THR A 277 23.31 20.91 -36.73
N THR A 278 23.72 21.80 -37.64
CA THR A 278 24.42 21.45 -38.89
C THR A 278 25.90 21.83 -38.92
N ALA A 279 26.45 22.32 -37.81
CA ALA A 279 27.88 22.60 -37.70
C ALA A 279 28.47 21.79 -36.54
N LEU A 280 28.94 20.57 -36.83
CA LEU A 280 30.01 19.80 -36.16
C LEU A 280 29.87 18.33 -36.57
N ILE A 281 30.27 18.06 -37.82
CA ILE A 281 30.89 16.79 -38.20
C ILE A 281 32.37 16.92 -37.84
#